data_AF-A0A1A3NBE3-F1
#
_entry.id   AF-A0A1A3NBE3-F1
#
_cell.length_a   1.000
_cell.length_b   1.000
_cell.length_c   1.000
_cell.angle_alpha   90.00
_cell.angle_beta   90.00
_cell.angle_gamma   90.00
#
_symmetry.space_group_name_H-M   'P 1'
#
loop_
_entity.id
_entity.type
_entity.pdbx_description
1 polymer ?
#
loop_
_entity_poly.entity_id
_entity_poly.type
_entity_poly.pdbx_seq_one_letter_code
_entity_poly.pdbx_strand_id
1 'polypeptide(L)'
;MSWFVAGPEAMAAAARDLAGIGSAIAESNGNAAAPTTAIPASAADAVSGLVAQLYSAHAQTYQDISAQMASFHDQFVRALNSDGAAYANAESAAAAQLRDGLNAINAPARQLLGQLPNPSANG
;
A
#
# COMPACT_ATOMS: atom_id res chain seq x y z
N MET A 1 -19.28 -2.27 -17.43
CA MET A 1 -18.74 -3.21 -16.42
C MET A 1 -17.35 -2.72 -16.04
N SER A 2 -17.09 -2.41 -14.78
CA SER A 2 -15.75 -2.00 -14.33
C SER A 2 -14.93 -3.26 -14.04
N TRP A 3 -13.88 -3.48 -14.82
CA TRP A 3 -12.87 -4.51 -14.50
C TRP A 3 -11.85 -3.87 -13.56
N PHE A 4 -11.80 -4.34 -12.32
CA PHE A 4 -10.71 -4.02 -11.41
C PHE A 4 -9.47 -4.79 -11.89
N VAL A 5 -8.54 -4.08 -12.52
CA VAL A 5 -7.23 -4.63 -12.86
C VAL A 5 -6.33 -4.45 -11.64
N ALA A 6 -6.11 -5.53 -10.90
CA ALA A 6 -5.19 -5.59 -9.78
C ALA A 6 -3.74 -5.78 -10.28
N GLY A 7 -3.22 -4.78 -10.99
CA GLY A 7 -1.81 -4.75 -11.41
C GLY A 7 -0.90 -4.26 -10.27
N PRO A 8 0.40 -4.61 -10.27
CA PRO A 8 1.35 -4.13 -9.28
C PRO A 8 1.35 -2.60 -9.11
N GLU A 9 1.22 -1.85 -10.20
CA GLU A 9 1.16 -0.39 -10.19
C GLU A 9 -0.10 0.14 -9.50
N ALA A 10 -1.24 -0.52 -9.70
CA ALA A 10 -2.50 -0.14 -9.05
C ALA A 10 -2.44 -0.39 -7.53
N MET A 11 -1.82 -1.50 -7.10
CA MET A 11 -1.59 -1.79 -5.68
C MET A 11 -0.63 -0.78 -5.04
N ALA A 12 0.45 -0.43 -5.73
CA ALA A 12 1.39 0.59 -5.26
C ALA A 12 0.74 1.98 -5.15
N ALA A 13 -0.11 2.35 -6.11
CA ALA A 13 -0.89 3.59 -6.04
C ALA A 13 -1.85 3.58 -4.84
N ALA A 14 -2.63 2.51 -4.69
CA ALA A 14 -3.55 2.36 -3.56
C ALA A 14 -2.82 2.41 -2.20
N ALA A 15 -1.65 1.79 -2.07
CA ALA A 15 -0.86 1.84 -0.85
C ALA A 15 -0.37 3.26 -0.52
N ARG A 16 -0.01 4.06 -1.53
CA ARG A 16 0.37 5.47 -1.35
C ARG A 16 -0.82 6.31 -0.92
N ASP A 17 -1.98 6.13 -1.56
CA ASP A 17 -3.21 6.85 -1.21
C ASP A 17 -3.62 6.53 0.23
N LEU A 18 -3.58 5.25 0.61
CA LEU A 18 -3.87 4.81 1.97
C LEU A 18 -2.86 5.38 2.98
N ALA A 19 -1.57 5.44 2.67
CA ALA A 19 -0.59 6.10 3.53
C ALA A 19 -0.93 7.59 3.76
N GLY A 20 -1.35 8.29 2.69
CA GLY A 20 -1.82 9.67 2.78
C GLY A 20 -3.05 9.83 3.67
N ILE A 21 -4.05 8.95 3.52
CA ILE A 21 -5.24 8.92 4.38
C ILE A 21 -4.86 8.68 5.84
N GLY A 22 -3.99 7.71 6.11
CA GLY A 22 -3.50 7.42 7.47
C GLY A 22 -2.83 8.64 8.11
N SER A 23 -2.00 9.36 7.35
CA SER A 23 -1.37 10.60 7.80
C SER A 23 -2.39 11.69 8.13
N ALA A 24 -3.39 11.90 7.27
CA ALA A 24 -4.42 12.91 7.50
C ALA A 24 -5.27 12.60 8.74
N ILE A 25 -5.58 11.32 8.98
CA ILE A 25 -6.29 10.88 10.19
C ILE A 25 -5.43 11.11 11.43
N ALA A 26 -4.14 10.75 11.39
CA ALA A 26 -3.24 10.94 12.52
C ALA A 26 -3.09 12.43 12.90
N GLU A 27 -2.97 13.31 11.90
CA GLU A 27 -2.94 14.76 12.11
C GLU A 27 -4.25 15.27 12.74
N SER A 28 -5.40 14.87 12.20
CA SER A 28 -6.71 15.25 12.74
C SER A 28 -6.88 14.79 14.19
N ASN A 29 -6.48 13.55 14.51
CA ASN A 29 -6.55 13.02 15.86
C ASN A 29 -5.64 13.77 16.83
N GLY A 30 -4.42 14.11 16.39
CA GLY A 30 -3.49 14.93 17.16
C GLY A 30 -4.06 16.33 17.46
N ASN A 31 -4.64 16.99 16.46
CA ASN A 31 -5.29 18.30 16.61
C ASN A 31 -6.50 18.25 17.55
N ALA A 32 -7.26 17.15 17.52
CA ALA A 32 -8.42 16.95 18.38
C ALA A 32 -8.08 16.55 19.82
N ALA A 33 -6.89 15.98 20.08
CA ALA A 33 -6.56 15.39 21.38
C ALA A 33 -6.71 16.39 22.53
N ALA A 34 -5.90 17.44 22.57
CA ALA A 34 -5.92 18.42 23.66
C ALA A 34 -7.31 19.07 23.91
N PRO A 35 -8.02 19.60 22.90
CA PRO A 35 -9.32 20.25 23.13
C PRO A 35 -10.44 19.29 23.56
N THR A 36 -10.30 17.98 23.31
CA THR A 36 -11.36 16.99 23.65
C THR A 36 -11.07 16.22 24.94
N THR A 37 -9.80 16.03 25.31
CA THR A 37 -9.43 15.30 26.54
C THR A 37 -9.36 16.18 27.79
N ALA A 38 -9.49 17.50 27.63
CA ALA A 38 -9.42 18.49 28.71
C ALA A 38 -10.63 19.42 28.70
N ILE A 39 -11.84 18.84 28.56
CA ILE A 39 -13.08 19.62 28.52
C ILE A 39 -13.34 20.23 29.90
N PRO A 40 -13.50 21.57 30.01
CA PRO A 40 -13.86 22.21 31.27
C PRO A 40 -15.35 22.01 31.59
N ALA A 41 -15.70 22.04 32.88
CA ALA A 41 -17.09 22.08 33.31
C ALA A 41 -17.77 23.38 32.84
N SER A 42 -18.99 23.27 32.32
CA SER A 42 -19.78 24.42 31.85
C SER A 42 -20.29 25.32 32.98
N ALA A 43 -20.39 24.78 34.20
CA ALA A 43 -20.72 25.50 35.42
C ALA A 43 -20.05 24.83 36.64
N ALA A 44 -20.10 25.50 37.79
CA ALA A 44 -19.44 25.06 39.03
C ALA A 44 -20.18 23.92 39.76
N ASP A 45 -21.33 23.47 39.26
CA ASP A 45 -22.11 22.41 39.88
C ASP A 45 -21.51 21.02 39.60
N ALA A 46 -21.86 20.06 40.47
CA ALA A 46 -21.35 18.70 40.39
C ALA A 46 -21.78 17.97 39.09
N VAL A 47 -22.95 18.27 38.52
CA VAL A 47 -23.42 17.62 37.28
C VAL A 47 -22.56 18.08 36.11
N SER A 48 -22.31 19.38 35.97
CA SER A 48 -21.40 19.94 34.96
C SER A 48 -19.99 19.36 35.07
N GLY A 49 -19.48 19.21 36.30
CA GLY A 49 -18.19 18.56 36.56
C GLY A 49 -18.15 17.10 36.12
N LEU A 50 -19.21 16.32 36.38
CA LEU A 50 -19.29 14.92 35.97
C LEU A 50 -19.44 14.77 34.45
N VAL A 51 -20.20 15.64 33.80
CA VAL A 51 -20.36 15.64 32.33
C VAL A 51 -19.02 15.93 31.64
N ALA A 52 -18.27 16.93 32.12
CA ALA A 52 -16.94 17.24 31.60
C ALA A 52 -15.96 16.07 31.76
N GLN A 53 -15.99 15.39 32.91
CA GLN A 53 -15.17 14.19 33.16
C GLN A 53 -15.55 13.03 32.23
N LEU A 54 -16.85 12.78 32.04
CA LEU A 54 -17.34 11.71 31.16
C LEU A 54 -16.82 11.89 29.72
N TYR A 55 -16.98 13.10 29.15
CA TYR A 55 -16.52 13.35 27.78
C TYR A 55 -15.00 13.35 27.65
N SER A 56 -14.28 13.87 28.64
CA SER A 56 -12.81 13.84 28.65
C SER A 56 -12.29 12.39 28.69
N ALA A 57 -12.88 11.52 29.53
CA ALA A 57 -12.53 10.10 29.60
C ALA A 57 -12.88 9.34 28.31
N HIS A 58 -14.01 9.67 27.70
CA HIS A 58 -14.37 9.12 26.39
C HIS A 58 -13.36 9.51 25.31
N ALA A 59 -12.94 10.78 25.27
CA ALA A 59 -11.92 11.25 24.34
C ALA A 59 -10.57 10.58 24.56
N GLN A 60 -10.15 10.35 25.81
CA GLN A 60 -8.92 9.61 26.12
C GLN A 60 -8.98 8.18 25.56
N THR A 61 -10.09 7.48 25.79
CA THR A 61 -10.31 6.12 25.25
C THR A 61 -10.28 6.13 23.72
N TYR A 62 -10.89 7.14 23.09
CA TYR A 62 -10.84 7.31 21.64
C TYR A 62 -9.40 7.49 21.12
N GLN A 63 -8.57 8.27 21.80
CA GLN A 63 -7.17 8.48 21.42
C GLN A 63 -6.36 7.17 21.54
N ASP A 64 -6.59 6.38 22.60
CA ASP A 64 -5.93 5.07 22.77
C ASP A 64 -6.29 4.08 21.65
N ILE A 65 -7.57 4.01 21.29
CA ILE A 65 -8.05 3.17 20.18
C ILE A 65 -7.50 3.70 18.84
N SER A 66 -7.48 5.01 18.66
CA SER A 66 -6.96 5.64 17.44
C SER A 66 -5.47 5.34 17.22
N ALA A 67 -4.67 5.29 18.28
CA ALA A 67 -3.28 4.89 18.20
C ALA A 67 -3.11 3.41 17.78
N GLN A 68 -3.95 2.52 18.30
CA GLN A 68 -3.96 1.11 17.87
C GLN A 68 -4.36 0.97 16.40
N MET A 69 -5.37 1.74 15.97
CA MET A 69 -5.83 1.74 14.59
C MET A 69 -4.76 2.28 13.62
N ALA A 70 -4.01 3.30 14.02
CA ALA A 70 -2.89 3.81 13.22
C ALA A 70 -1.82 2.71 13.01
N SER A 71 -1.47 1.97 14.07
CA SER A 71 -0.53 0.86 13.96
C SER A 71 -1.03 -0.27 13.04
N PHE A 72 -2.32 -0.60 13.12
CA PHE A 72 -2.95 -1.56 12.22
C PHE A 72 -2.92 -1.06 10.77
N HIS A 73 -3.27 0.20 10.52
CA HIS A 73 -3.26 0.81 9.20
C HIS A 73 -1.87 0.79 8.56
N ASP A 74 -0.82 1.09 9.33
CA ASP A 74 0.57 0.99 8.86
C ASP A 74 0.97 -0.45 8.51
N GLN A 75 0.47 -1.45 9.23
CA GLN A 75 0.68 -2.86 8.90
C GLN A 75 -0.05 -3.22 7.60
N PHE A 76 -1.29 -2.75 7.44
CA PHE A 76 -2.09 -2.98 6.24
C PHE A 76 -1.43 -2.37 4.99
N VAL A 77 -0.97 -1.12 5.06
CA VAL A 77 -0.25 -0.47 3.95
C VAL A 77 1.04 -1.21 3.60
N ARG A 78 1.79 -1.70 4.60
CA ARG A 78 2.99 -2.51 4.35
C ARG A 78 2.67 -3.84 3.68
N ALA A 79 1.62 -4.53 4.12
CA ALA A 79 1.17 -5.78 3.51
C ALA A 79 0.79 -5.56 2.04
N LEU A 80 0.01 -4.52 1.75
CA LEU A 80 -0.41 -4.20 0.38
C LEU A 80 0.78 -3.92 -0.55
N ASN A 81 1.80 -3.20 -0.07
CA ASN A 81 3.04 -2.99 -0.83
C ASN A 81 3.79 -4.30 -1.08
N SER A 82 3.88 -5.18 -0.07
CA SER A 82 4.54 -6.48 -0.18
C SER A 82 3.84 -7.36 -1.21
N ASP A 83 2.51 -7.40 -1.19
CA ASP A 83 1.72 -8.20 -2.12
C ASP A 83 1.85 -7.68 -3.55
N GLY A 84 1.81 -6.35 -3.75
CA GLY A 84 2.07 -5.73 -5.05
C GLY A 84 3.46 -6.10 -5.62
N ALA A 85 4.49 -6.12 -4.77
CA ALA A 85 5.82 -6.55 -5.18
C ALA A 85 5.88 -8.05 -5.52
N ALA A 86 5.13 -8.89 -4.80
CA ALA A 86 5.04 -10.32 -5.10
C ALA A 86 4.43 -10.58 -6.48
N TYR A 87 3.35 -9.87 -6.84
CA TYR A 87 2.76 -9.93 -8.17
C TYR A 87 3.73 -9.46 -9.26
N ALA A 88 4.42 -8.33 -9.06
CA ALA A 88 5.43 -7.84 -10.02
C ALA A 88 6.55 -8.86 -10.26
N ASN A 89 7.03 -9.49 -9.19
CA ASN A 89 8.06 -10.52 -9.28
C ASN A 89 7.57 -11.75 -10.05
N ALA A 90 6.33 -12.18 -9.82
CA ALA A 90 5.73 -13.30 -10.55
C ALA A 90 5.60 -13.01 -12.05
N GLU A 91 5.15 -11.81 -12.42
CA GLU A 91 5.08 -11.38 -13.82
C GLU A 91 6.46 -11.35 -14.49
N SER A 92 7.47 -10.83 -13.80
CA SER A 92 8.85 -10.80 -14.30
C SER A 92 9.42 -12.21 -14.51
N ALA A 93 9.17 -13.13 -13.57
CA ALA A 93 9.58 -14.53 -13.68
C ALA A 93 8.91 -15.24 -14.86
N ALA A 94 7.60 -15.04 -15.04
CA ALA A 94 6.86 -15.60 -16.17
C ALA A 94 7.38 -15.06 -17.53
N ALA A 95 7.67 -13.76 -17.60
CA ALA A 95 8.23 -13.13 -18.78
C ALA A 95 9.63 -13.66 -19.13
N ALA A 96 10.48 -13.91 -18.11
CA ALA A 96 11.79 -14.53 -18.28
C ALA A 96 11.67 -15.96 -18.82
N GLN A 97 10.81 -16.79 -18.22
CA GLN A 97 10.58 -18.16 -18.66
C GLN A 97 10.09 -18.24 -20.12
N LEU A 98 9.19 -17.34 -20.52
CA LEU A 98 8.72 -17.27 -21.92
C LEU A 98 9.86 -16.89 -22.86
N ARG A 99 10.68 -15.91 -22.49
CA ARG A 99 11.85 -15.49 -23.27
C ARG A 99 12.85 -16.63 -23.45
N ASP A 100 13.13 -17.36 -22.39
CA ASP A 100 14.06 -18.49 -22.41
C ASP A 100 13.52 -19.65 -23.26
N GLY A 101 12.23 -19.95 -23.14
CA GLY A 101 11.55 -20.93 -24.00
C GLY A 101 11.62 -20.55 -25.49
N LEU A 102 11.34 -19.29 -25.82
CA LEU A 102 11.47 -18.79 -27.20
C LEU A 102 12.91 -18.83 -27.70
N ASN A 103 13.90 -18.55 -26.85
CA ASN A 103 15.31 -18.68 -27.21
C ASN A 103 15.69 -20.13 -27.47
N ALA A 104 15.21 -21.08 -26.67
CA ALA A 104 15.44 -22.51 -26.85
C ALA A 104 14.79 -23.03 -28.15
N ILE A 105 13.55 -22.65 -28.44
CA ILE A 105 12.85 -23.02 -29.68
C ILE A 105 13.59 -22.47 -30.91
N ASN A 106 14.09 -21.24 -30.83
CA ASN A 106 14.77 -20.60 -31.96
C ASN A 106 16.26 -20.99 -32.09
N ALA A 107 16.83 -21.72 -31.12
CA ALA A 107 18.25 -22.06 -31.13
C ALA A 107 18.68 -22.87 -32.37
N PRO A 108 17.96 -23.94 -32.81
CA PRO A 108 18.32 -24.68 -34.02
C PRO A 108 18.28 -23.83 -35.29
N ALA A 109 17.25 -22.98 -35.43
CA ALA A 109 17.11 -22.08 -36.57
C ALA A 109 18.25 -21.05 -36.64
N ARG A 110 18.65 -20.48 -35.49
CA ARG A 110 19.81 -19.57 -35.40
C ARG A 110 21.12 -20.26 -35.76
N GLN A 111 21.27 -21.53 -35.38
CA GLN A 111 22.47 -22.30 -35.70
C GLN A 111 22.56 -22.60 -37.20
N LEU A 112 21.46 -23.01 -37.84
CA LEU A 112 21.37 -23.22 -39.29
C LEU A 112 21.61 -21.93 -40.09
N LEU A 113 20.91 -20.84 -39.73
CA LEU A 113 21.02 -19.56 -40.44
C LEU A 113 22.39 -18.89 -40.23
N GLY A 114 23.04 -19.10 -39.09
CA GLY A 114 24.40 -18.63 -38.82
C GLY A 114 25.50 -19.45 -39.52
N GLN A 115 25.19 -20.67 -39.95
CA GLN A 115 26.10 -21.55 -40.70
C GLN A 115 25.98 -21.41 -42.22
N LEU A 116 24.93 -20.74 -42.72
CA LEU A 116 24.80 -20.49 -44.16
C LEU A 116 25.94 -19.58 -44.64
N PRO A 117 26.68 -19.96 -45.70
CA PRO A 117 27.70 -19.11 -46.29
C PRO A 117 27.08 -17.78 -46.70
N ASN A 118 27.70 -16.67 -46.33
CA ASN A 118 27.26 -15.35 -46.78
C ASN A 118 27.28 -15.33 -48.32
N PRO A 119 26.14 -15.20 -49.01
CA PRO A 119 26.07 -15.27 -50.47
C PRO A 119 26.83 -14.12 -51.17
N SER A 120 27.32 -13.13 -50.41
CA SER A 120 28.12 -12.01 -50.92
C SER A 120 29.64 -12.21 -50.82
N ALA A 121 30.14 -13.37 -50.35
CA ALA A 121 31.58 -13.59 -50.12
C ALA A 121 32.36 -14.26 -51.27
N ASN A 122 31.74 -14.55 -52.42
CA ASN A 122 32.44 -15.06 -53.60
C ASN A 122 32.62 -13.93 -54.64
N GLY A 123 33.73 -13.21 -54.50
CA GLY A 123 34.27 -12.27 -55.50
C GLY A 123 35.66 -12.70 -55.91
#